data_AF-A0A438EAI8-F1
#
_entry.id   AF-A0A438EAI8-F1
#
_cell.length_a   1.000
_cell.length_b   1.000
_cell.length_c   1.000
_cell.angle_alpha   90.00
_cell.angle_beta   90.00
_cell.angle_gamma   90.00
#
_symmetry.space_group_name_H-M   'P 1'
#
loop_
_entity.id
_entity.type
_entity.pdbx_description
1 polymer ?
#
loop_
_entity_poly.entity_id
_entity_poly.type
_entity_poly.pdbx_seq_one_letter_code
_entity_poly.pdbx_strand_id
1 'polypeptide(L)'
;MVESSLDWSEKLSFSLWAYCTSFRTSTRATLDSLVYGMEVVLPVKREMGSLRVALKQQISKTEWAQAQFDQLNLLDERRFRVADHVQAYQRKMVRAFRK
;
A
#
# COMPACT_ATOMS: atom_id res chain seq x y z
N MET A 1 15.77 18.22 -28.02
CA MET A 1 15.81 17.46 -26.76
C MET A 1 14.44 16.81 -26.61
N VAL A 2 14.34 15.49 -26.74
CA VAL A 2 13.05 14.78 -26.76
C VAL A 2 12.62 14.54 -25.31
N GLU A 3 11.67 15.31 -24.80
CA GLU A 3 11.01 14.99 -23.53
C GLU A 3 10.15 13.74 -23.76
N SER A 4 10.66 12.59 -23.34
CA SER A 4 9.89 11.34 -23.37
C SER A 4 8.85 11.37 -22.23
N SER A 5 7.67 10.80 -22.47
CA SER A 5 6.57 10.77 -21.49
C SER A 5 6.93 10.06 -20.16
N LEU A 6 8.04 9.32 -20.11
CA LEU A 6 8.60 8.73 -18.89
C LEU A 6 9.14 9.77 -17.90
N ASP A 7 9.66 10.89 -18.41
CA ASP A 7 10.32 11.93 -17.62
C ASP A 7 9.35 12.63 -16.66
N TRP A 8 8.06 12.68 -17.01
CA TRP A 8 7.01 13.25 -16.17
C TRP A 8 6.78 12.47 -14.88
N SER A 9 6.91 11.14 -14.89
CA SER A 9 6.74 10.33 -13.67
C SER A 9 7.87 10.60 -12.66
N GLU A 10 9.09 10.78 -13.15
CA GLU A 10 10.25 11.11 -12.33
C GLU A 10 10.17 12.55 -11.81
N LYS A 11 9.83 13.52 -12.69
CA LYS A 11 9.59 14.93 -12.33
C LYS A 11 8.46 15.07 -11.30
N LEU A 12 7.37 14.32 -11.44
CA LEU A 12 6.26 14.33 -10.48
C LEU A 12 6.71 13.79 -9.12
N SER A 13 7.46 12.68 -9.11
CA SER A 13 7.98 12.10 -7.87
C SER A 13 8.94 13.05 -7.14
N PHE A 14 9.77 13.78 -7.89
CA PHE A 14 10.71 14.75 -7.35
C PHE A 14 10.01 16.00 -6.80
N SER A 15 9.07 16.57 -7.55
CA SER A 15 8.30 17.75 -7.13
C SER A 15 7.44 17.48 -5.90
N LEU A 16 6.80 16.31 -5.81
CA LEU A 16 6.00 15.92 -4.66
C LEU A 16 6.86 15.75 -3.41
N TRP A 17 8.07 15.22 -3.56
CA TRP A 17 9.00 15.15 -2.44
C TRP A 17 9.46 16.52 -1.96
N ALA A 18 9.89 17.40 -2.88
CA ALA A 18 10.29 18.75 -2.52
C ALA A 18 9.15 19.49 -1.80
N TYR A 19 7.90 19.27 -2.24
CA TYR A 19 6.72 19.81 -1.57
C TYR A 19 6.56 19.27 -0.14
N CYS A 20 6.70 17.95 0.07
CA CYS A 20 6.57 17.28 1.37
C CYS A 20 7.66 17.63 2.37
N THR A 21 8.92 17.78 1.92
CA THR A 21 10.08 18.09 2.78
C THR A 21 10.37 19.59 2.90
N SER A 22 9.72 20.44 2.08
CA SER A 22 9.86 21.89 2.22
C SER A 22 9.30 22.38 3.55
N PHE A 23 10.10 23.21 4.24
CA PHE A 23 9.67 23.87 5.46
C PHE A 23 8.60 24.92 5.14
N ARG A 24 7.43 24.80 5.78
CA ARG A 24 6.34 25.77 5.61
C ARG A 24 6.41 26.81 6.70
N THR A 25 6.64 28.07 6.32
CA THR A 25 6.65 29.21 7.26
C THR A 25 5.30 29.41 7.95
N SER A 26 4.19 29.08 7.28
CA SER A 26 2.84 29.17 7.84
C SER A 26 2.60 28.23 9.02
N THR A 27 3.14 27.01 8.96
CA THR A 27 2.92 25.97 9.98
C THR A 27 4.17 25.71 10.82
N ARG A 28 5.27 26.38 10.48
CA ARG A 28 6.60 26.24 11.11
C ARG A 28 7.08 24.78 11.17
N ALA A 29 6.68 23.99 10.19
CA ALA A 29 6.89 22.55 10.14
C ALA A 29 6.94 22.10 8.67
N THR A 30 7.54 20.94 8.41
CA THR A 30 7.44 20.29 7.10
C THR A 30 6.09 19.58 7.01
N LEU A 31 5.58 19.38 5.79
CA LEU A 31 4.28 18.70 5.62
C LEU A 31 4.35 17.27 6.18
N ASP A 32 5.48 16.59 5.99
CA ASP A 32 5.69 15.24 6.51
C ASP A 32 5.75 15.19 8.04
N SER A 33 6.36 16.19 8.71
CA SER A 33 6.40 16.21 10.17
C SER A 33 5.01 16.41 10.79
N LEU A 34 4.10 17.07 10.08
CA LEU A 34 2.71 17.20 10.51
C LEU A 34 1.92 15.90 10.36
N VAL A 35 2.18 15.14 9.30
CA VAL A 35 1.45 13.88 9.03
C VAL A 35 1.93 12.75 9.93
N TYR A 36 3.23 12.67 10.21
CA TYR A 36 3.84 11.53 10.92
C TYR A 36 4.40 11.89 12.31
N GLY A 37 4.40 13.17 12.69
CA GLY A 37 4.83 13.63 14.02
C GLY A 37 6.34 13.68 14.25
N MET A 38 7.17 13.48 13.21
CA MET A 38 8.62 13.48 13.30
C MET A 38 9.26 14.10 12.06
N GLU A 39 10.36 14.82 12.21
CA GLU A 39 11.12 15.38 11.08
C GLU A 39 11.90 14.24 10.41
N VAL A 40 11.29 13.61 9.40
CA VAL A 40 11.79 12.34 8.85
C VAL A 40 12.92 12.59 7.84
N VAL A 41 14.12 12.15 8.20
CA VAL A 41 15.22 11.86 7.26
C VAL A 41 14.72 10.75 6.31
N LEU A 42 14.45 11.13 5.06
CA LEU A 42 13.90 10.29 3.98
C LEU A 42 12.61 9.53 4.37
N PRO A 43 11.42 9.97 3.91
CA PRO A 43 10.20 9.24 4.21
C PRO A 43 10.33 7.80 3.73
N VAL A 44 10.15 6.84 4.65
CA VAL A 44 10.06 5.40 4.37
C VAL A 44 9.12 5.15 3.20
N LYS A 45 8.08 5.97 2.99
CA LYS A 45 7.19 5.88 1.82
C LYS A 45 7.93 6.01 0.47
N ARG A 46 8.97 6.83 0.39
CA ARG A 46 9.82 6.98 -0.80
C ARG A 46 10.73 5.77 -0.97
N GLU A 47 11.43 5.35 0.09
CA GLU A 47 12.28 4.14 0.03
C GLU A 47 11.45 2.90 -0.26
N MET A 48 10.29 2.74 0.36
CA MET A 48 9.37 1.64 0.14
C MET A 48 8.80 1.68 -1.29
N GLY A 49 8.56 2.87 -1.83
CA GLY A 49 8.15 3.07 -3.23
C GLY A 49 9.26 2.70 -4.21
N SER A 50 10.48 3.19 -4.00
CA SER A 50 11.64 2.87 -4.84
C SER A 50 12.06 1.42 -4.71
N LEU A 51 12.04 0.83 -3.51
CA LEU A 51 12.30 -0.59 -3.27
C LEU A 51 11.23 -1.47 -3.92
N ARG A 52 9.95 -1.10 -3.86
CA ARG A 52 8.88 -1.81 -4.57
C ARG A 52 9.07 -1.74 -6.08
N VAL A 53 9.46 -0.59 -6.61
CA VAL A 53 9.72 -0.40 -8.05
C VAL A 53 10.98 -1.15 -8.49
N ALA A 54 12.06 -1.09 -7.72
CA ALA A 54 13.30 -1.81 -7.97
C ALA A 54 13.09 -3.34 -7.89
N LEU A 55 12.32 -3.81 -6.90
CA LEU A 55 11.94 -5.21 -6.79
C LEU A 55 11.04 -5.65 -7.97
N LYS A 56 10.12 -4.79 -8.41
CA LYS A 56 9.32 -5.02 -9.63
C LYS A 56 10.16 -5.03 -10.91
N GLN A 57 11.29 -4.35 -10.95
CA GLN A 57 12.20 -4.35 -12.10
C GLN A 57 13.09 -5.60 -12.13
N GLN A 58 13.35 -6.22 -10.97
CA GLN A 58 14.14 -7.47 -10.88
C GLN A 58 13.31 -8.73 -11.10
N ILE A 59 12.00 -8.69 -10.82
CA ILE A 59 11.10 -9.84 -10.96
C ILE A 59 10.37 -9.73 -12.31
N SER A 60 10.26 -10.83 -13.04
CA SER A 60 9.51 -10.82 -14.30
C SER A 60 8.04 -10.44 -14.03
N LYS A 61 7.40 -9.73 -14.98
CA LYS A 61 6.00 -9.29 -14.84
C LYS A 61 5.05 -10.45 -14.54
N THR A 62 5.34 -11.63 -15.07
CA THR A 62 4.60 -12.88 -14.87
C THR A 62 4.76 -13.44 -13.47
N GLU A 63 5.99 -13.49 -12.94
CA GLU A 63 6.25 -13.96 -11.56
C GLU A 63 5.65 -13.00 -10.53
N TRP A 64 5.71 -11.68 -10.78
CA TRP A 64 5.10 -10.70 -9.90
C TRP A 64 3.57 -10.81 -9.89
N ALA A 65 2.95 -10.99 -11.06
CA ALA A 65 1.52 -11.22 -11.16
C ALA A 65 1.12 -12.50 -10.42
N GLN A 66 1.89 -13.58 -10.59
CA GLN A 66 1.64 -14.85 -9.90
C GLN A 66 1.71 -14.70 -8.38
N ALA A 67 2.77 -14.08 -7.84
CA ALA A 67 2.91 -13.86 -6.41
C ALA A 67 1.76 -12.99 -5.84
N GLN A 68 1.29 -12.00 -6.61
CA GLN A 68 0.16 -11.18 -6.22
C GLN A 68 -1.16 -11.97 -6.21
N PHE A 69 -1.37 -12.85 -7.19
CA PHE A 69 -2.50 -13.77 -7.23
C PHE A 69 -2.47 -14.77 -6.07
N ASP A 70 -1.31 -15.34 -5.76
CA ASP A 70 -1.17 -16.29 -4.65
C ASP A 70 -1.47 -15.62 -3.30
N GLN A 71 -1.03 -14.37 -3.12
CA GLN A 71 -1.35 -13.59 -1.93
C GLN A 71 -2.87 -13.31 -1.81
N LEU A 72 -3.55 -13.02 -2.92
CA LEU A 72 -4.99 -12.84 -2.94
C LEU A 72 -5.73 -14.14 -2.63
N ASN A 73 -5.31 -15.26 -3.22
CA ASN A 73 -5.88 -16.58 -2.93
C ASN A 73 -5.79 -16.92 -1.45
N LEU A 74 -4.64 -16.66 -0.80
CA LEU A 74 -4.48 -16.89 0.64
C LEU A 74 -5.47 -16.06 1.48
N LEU A 75 -5.74 -14.82 1.08
CA LEU A 75 -6.73 -13.97 1.75
C LEU A 75 -8.15 -14.49 1.55
N ASP A 76 -8.48 -14.92 0.33
CA ASP A 76 -9.80 -15.45 0.03
C ASP A 76 -10.05 -16.77 0.74
N GLU A 77 -9.07 -17.66 0.83
CA GLU A 77 -9.16 -18.86 1.67
C GLU A 77 -9.43 -18.54 3.15
N ARG A 78 -8.78 -17.50 3.70
CA ARG A 78 -9.06 -17.05 5.07
C ARG A 78 -10.49 -16.55 5.21
N ARG A 79 -10.98 -15.78 4.23
CA ARG A 79 -12.36 -15.29 4.19
C ARG A 79 -13.36 -16.43 4.11
N PHE A 80 -13.12 -17.44 3.28
CA PHE A 80 -13.96 -18.63 3.20
C PHE A 80 -14.07 -19.36 4.53
N ARG A 81 -12.93 -19.59 5.22
CA ARG A 81 -12.94 -20.23 6.54
C ARG A 81 -13.74 -19.44 7.57
N VAL A 82 -13.64 -18.11 7.56
CA VAL A 82 -14.42 -17.24 8.45
C VAL A 82 -15.92 -17.33 8.10
N ALA A 83 -16.27 -17.31 6.81
CA ALA A 83 -17.65 -17.45 6.36
C ALA A 83 -18.27 -18.79 6.79
N ASP A 84 -17.54 -19.90 6.65
CA ASP A 84 -17.97 -21.22 7.12
C ASP A 84 -18.23 -21.22 8.63
N HIS A 85 -17.34 -20.58 9.40
CA HIS A 85 -17.49 -20.46 10.85
C HIS A 85 -18.75 -19.68 11.23
N VAL A 86 -18.99 -18.54 10.57
CA VAL A 86 -20.18 -17.72 10.78
C VAL A 86 -21.44 -18.52 10.44
N GLN A 87 -21.46 -19.24 9.32
CA GLN A 87 -22.61 -20.02 8.91
C GLN A 87 -22.88 -21.17 9.88
N ALA A 88 -21.83 -21.85 10.37
CA ALA A 88 -21.96 -22.91 11.37
C ALA A 88 -22.54 -22.36 12.69
N TYR A 89 -22.08 -21.19 13.13
CA TYR A 89 -22.62 -20.51 14.32
C TYR A 89 -24.10 -20.14 14.15
N GLN A 90 -24.47 -19.54 13.01
CA GLN A 90 -25.86 -19.21 12.70
C GLN A 90 -26.77 -20.45 12.73
N ARG A 91 -26.34 -21.56 12.13
CA ARG A 91 -27.10 -22.83 12.16
C ARG A 91 -27.33 -23.33 13.60
N LYS A 92 -26.34 -23.19 14.49
CA LYS A 92 -26.48 -23.55 15.91
C LYS A 92 -27.51 -22.65 16.61
N MET A 93 -27.44 -21.34 16.39
CA MET A 93 -28.38 -20.37 16.96
C MET A 93 -29.83 -20.63 16.51
N VAL A 94 -30.04 -20.88 15.22
CA VAL A 94 -31.38 -21.20 14.67
C VAL A 94 -31.95 -22.48 15.28
N ARG A 95 -31.12 -23.51 15.50
CA ARG A 95 -31.53 -24.76 16.17
C ARG A 95 -31.89 -24.54 17.64
N ALA A 96 -31.15 -23.70 18.35
CA ALA A 96 -31.42 -23.38 19.75
C ALA A 96 -32.73 -22.60 19.92
N PHE A 97 -33.06 -21.71 18.97
CA PHE A 97 -34.29 -20.91 18.99
C PHE A 97 -35.54 -21.62 18.46
N ARG A 98 -35.39 -22.69 17.66
CA ARG A 98 -36.51 -23.52 17.17
C ARG A 98 -36.96 -24.61 18.15
N LYS A 99 -36.41 -24.61 19.37
CA LYS A 99 -36.79 -25.51 20.46
C LYS A 99 -37.78 -24.81 21.38
#